data_AF-A0ABD5DV31-F1
#
_entry.id   AF-A0ABD5DV31-F1
#
_cell.length_a   1.000
_cell.length_b   1.000
_cell.length_c   1.000
_cell.angle_alpha   90.00
_cell.angle_beta   90.00
_cell.angle_gamma   90.00
#
_symmetry.space_group_name_H-M   'P 1'
#
loop_
_entity.id
_entity.type
_entity.pdbx_description
1 polymer ?
#
loop_
_entity_poly.entity_id
_entity_poly.type
_entity_poly.pdbx_seq_one_letter_code
_entity_poly.pdbx_strand_id
1 'polypeptide(L)'
;VYGHARLIAGRGEDAIPTVRYSSQVAENAVIEGNCLLKHRAMVGGEAQLRGGPILLDDDVLIQGRTVITGDVIVEHQVSINDEVQIAA
;
A
#
# COMPACT_ATOMS: atom_id res chain seq x y z
N VAL A 1 1.81 -11.94 0.41
CA VAL A 1 1.92 -11.28 1.73
C VAL A 1 2.78 -12.17 2.61
N TYR A 2 3.85 -11.64 3.21
CA TYR A 2 4.79 -12.43 4.04
C TYR A 2 5.45 -11.55 5.11
N GLY A 3 6.16 -12.18 6.06
CA GLY A 3 6.75 -11.49 7.21
C GLY A 3 5.72 -11.15 8.28
N HIS A 4 5.84 -9.96 8.86
CA HIS A 4 4.88 -9.37 9.81
C HIS A 4 3.85 -8.45 9.12
N ALA A 5 3.80 -8.48 7.78
CA ALA A 5 2.89 -7.67 7.01
C ALA A 5 1.43 -7.96 7.36
N ARG A 6 0.61 -6.90 7.45
CA ARG A 6 -0.80 -7.00 7.84
C ARG A 6 -1.68 -6.34 6.80
N LEU A 7 -2.65 -7.09 6.30
CA LEU A 7 -3.79 -6.58 5.54
C LEU A 7 -5.00 -6.54 6.48
N ILE A 8 -5.59 -5.37 6.66
CA ILE A 8 -6.65 -5.12 7.62
C ILE A 8 -7.85 -4.52 6.87
N ALA A 9 -9.01 -5.15 7.00
CA ALA A 9 -10.24 -4.53 6.52
C ALA A 9 -10.53 -3.27 7.33
N GLY A 10 -10.84 -2.17 6.66
CA GLY A 10 -11.37 -0.96 7.27
C GLY A 10 -12.84 -1.11 7.61
N ARG A 11 -13.46 0.00 8.03
CA ARG A 11 -14.84 0.01 8.55
C ARG A 11 -15.93 0.26 7.50
N GLY A 12 -15.58 0.64 6.27
CA GLY A 12 -16.52 0.92 5.18
C GLY A 12 -16.92 -0.32 4.38
N GLU A 13 -18.03 -0.24 3.63
CA GLU A 13 -18.60 -1.36 2.86
C GLU A 13 -17.62 -2.00 1.85
N ASP A 14 -16.65 -1.23 1.33
CA ASP A 14 -15.61 -1.70 0.39
C ASP A 14 -14.18 -1.48 0.92
N ALA A 15 -14.02 -1.40 2.23
CA ALA A 15 -12.73 -1.12 2.85
C ALA A 15 -11.85 -2.38 2.95
N ILE A 16 -11.73 -3.14 1.86
CA ILE A 16 -11.00 -4.41 1.84
C ILE A 16 -9.70 -4.24 1.05
N PRO A 17 -8.53 -4.41 1.68
CA PRO A 17 -7.26 -4.33 0.97
C PRO A 17 -7.11 -5.53 0.04
N THR A 18 -6.82 -5.25 -1.22
CA THR A 18 -6.77 -6.22 -2.31
C THR A 18 -5.39 -6.18 -2.95
N VAL A 19 -4.69 -7.31 -2.91
CA VAL A 19 -3.38 -7.50 -3.55
C VAL A 19 -3.54 -8.51 -4.68
N ARG A 20 -3.23 -8.12 -5.93
CA ARG A 20 -3.40 -8.98 -7.12
C ARG A 20 -2.13 -9.04 -7.94
N TYR A 21 -2.07 -10.02 -8.83
CA TYR A 21 -0.93 -10.26 -9.72
C TYR A 21 0.36 -10.49 -8.92
N SER A 22 1.52 -10.12 -9.47
CA SER A 22 2.83 -10.26 -8.83
C SER A 22 3.11 -9.19 -7.76
N SER A 23 2.07 -8.58 -7.18
CA SER A 23 2.21 -7.56 -6.14
C SER A 23 2.45 -8.19 -4.76
N GLN A 24 3.21 -7.50 -3.92
CA GLN A 24 3.71 -8.04 -2.66
C GLN A 24 3.57 -7.03 -1.52
N VAL A 25 3.32 -7.58 -0.33
CA VAL A 25 3.34 -6.84 0.93
C VAL A 25 4.19 -7.64 1.89
N ALA A 26 5.19 -7.00 2.47
CA ALA A 26 6.31 -7.64 3.14
C ALA A 26 6.69 -6.93 4.45
N GLU A 27 7.62 -7.54 5.19
CA GLU A 27 8.27 -6.95 6.36
C GLU A 27 7.25 -6.54 7.44
N ASN A 28 7.20 -5.27 7.86
CA ASN A 28 6.28 -4.76 8.88
C ASN A 28 5.19 -3.86 8.27
N ALA A 29 4.99 -3.90 6.96
CA ALA A 29 4.03 -3.05 6.27
C ALA A 29 2.59 -3.33 6.71
N VAL A 30 1.82 -2.27 6.92
CA VAL A 30 0.40 -2.34 7.29
C VAL A 30 -0.44 -1.65 6.22
N ILE A 31 -1.40 -2.38 5.67
CA ILE A 31 -2.37 -1.86 4.71
C ILE A 31 -3.77 -2.03 5.29
N GLU A 32 -4.47 -0.92 5.48
CA GLU A 32 -5.78 -0.85 6.11
C GLU A 32 -6.77 -0.10 5.22
N GLY A 33 -7.91 -0.72 4.91
CA GLY A 33 -9.00 -0.08 4.16
C GLY A 33 -9.04 -0.41 2.67
N ASN A 34 -9.60 0.50 1.87
CA ASN A 34 -9.80 0.31 0.43
C ASN A 34 -8.49 0.57 -0.33
N CYS A 35 -7.59 -0.41 -0.32
CA CYS A 35 -6.29 -0.33 -0.98
C CYS A 35 -6.18 -1.41 -2.07
N LEU A 36 -5.89 -1.01 -3.31
CA LEU A 36 -5.67 -1.91 -4.43
C LEU A 36 -4.20 -1.87 -4.87
N LEU A 37 -3.51 -2.99 -4.70
CA LEU A 37 -2.14 -3.19 -5.16
C LEU A 37 -2.16 -4.17 -6.33
N LYS A 38 -1.71 -3.75 -7.51
CA LYS A 38 -1.70 -4.58 -8.72
C LYS A 38 -0.46 -4.31 -9.59
N HIS A 39 -0.29 -5.16 -10.61
CA HIS A 39 0.81 -5.14 -11.59
C HIS A 39 2.21 -4.83 -11.00
N ARG A 40 2.72 -5.70 -10.12
CA ARG A 40 4.08 -5.63 -9.55
C ARG A 40 4.29 -4.51 -8.52
N ALA A 41 3.22 -4.03 -7.89
CA ALA A 41 3.34 -3.15 -6.72
C ALA A 41 3.94 -3.88 -5.50
N MET A 42 4.96 -3.28 -4.87
CA MET A 42 5.64 -3.80 -3.69
C MET A 42 5.55 -2.81 -2.53
N VAL A 43 5.10 -3.27 -1.37
CA VAL A 43 5.07 -2.49 -0.13
C VAL A 43 5.84 -3.23 0.97
N GLY A 44 6.85 -2.59 1.54
CA GLY A 44 7.73 -3.15 2.57
C GLY A 44 8.15 -2.12 3.62
N GLY A 45 9.19 -2.42 4.40
CA GLY A 45 9.62 -1.60 5.52
C GLY A 45 8.62 -1.56 6.66
N GLU A 46 8.40 -0.36 7.17
CA GLU A 46 7.40 0.00 8.18
C GLU A 46 6.26 0.82 7.55
N ALA A 47 6.06 0.69 6.23
CA ALA A 47 5.12 1.49 5.49
C ALA A 47 3.67 1.29 5.97
N GLN A 48 2.90 2.37 6.01
CA GLN A 48 1.51 2.37 6.45
C GLN A 48 0.62 3.00 5.38
N LEU A 49 -0.26 2.19 4.80
CA LEU A 49 -1.29 2.63 3.87
C LEU A 49 -2.63 2.54 4.59
N ARG A 50 -3.37 3.66 4.71
CA ARG A 50 -4.63 3.68 5.46
C ARG A 50 -5.71 4.49 4.76
N GLY A 51 -6.93 3.98 4.78
CA GLY A 51 -8.10 4.64 4.22
C GLY A 51 -8.34 4.19 2.78
N GLY A 52 -8.54 5.16 1.89
CA GLY A 52 -8.68 4.92 0.45
C GLY A 52 -10.00 5.42 -0.14
N PRO A 53 -10.09 5.33 -1.48
CA PRO A 53 -9.30 4.45 -2.36
C PRO A 53 -7.81 4.80 -2.49
N ILE A 54 -6.93 3.84 -2.19
CA ILE A 54 -5.49 3.89 -2.53
C ILE A 54 -5.22 2.90 -3.66
N LEU A 55 -4.64 3.36 -4.76
CA LEU A 55 -4.22 2.53 -5.90
C LEU A 55 -2.70 2.58 -6.07
N LEU A 56 -2.06 1.41 -6.05
CA LEU A 56 -0.69 1.22 -6.50
C LEU A 56 -0.67 0.32 -7.74
N ASP A 57 -0.21 0.85 -8.87
CA ASP A 57 -0.21 0.14 -10.16
C ASP A 57 1.11 0.28 -10.93
N ASP A 58 1.49 -0.79 -11.64
CA ASP A 58 2.61 -0.84 -12.59
C ASP A 58 3.99 -0.47 -11.99
N ASP A 59 4.67 -1.47 -11.41
CA ASP A 59 6.05 -1.38 -10.87
C ASP A 59 6.26 -0.30 -9.79
N VAL A 60 5.29 -0.13 -8.90
CA VAL A 60 5.39 0.78 -7.75
C VAL A 60 6.12 0.13 -6.58
N LEU A 61 7.06 0.86 -5.98
CA LEU A 61 7.78 0.45 -4.77
C LEU A 61 7.53 1.44 -3.63
N ILE A 62 6.98 0.98 -2.52
CA ILE A 62 6.82 1.73 -1.27
C ILE A 62 7.62 1.05 -0.17
N GLN A 63 8.60 1.74 0.40
CA GLN A 63 9.45 1.22 1.47
C GLN A 63 9.75 2.30 2.52
N GLY A 64 10.53 1.93 3.54
CA GLY A 64 10.88 2.81 4.66
C GLY A 64 9.72 2.98 5.66
N ARG A 65 9.66 4.13 6.32
CA ARG A 65 8.59 4.58 7.22
C ARG A 65 7.58 5.47 6.48
N THR A 66 7.25 5.10 5.24
CA THR A 66 6.30 5.84 4.41
C THR A 66 4.87 5.73 4.96
N VAL A 67 4.13 6.84 4.97
CA VAL A 67 2.71 6.87 5.35
C VAL A 67 1.88 7.45 4.20
N ILE A 68 0.88 6.70 3.74
CA ILE A 68 -0.07 7.13 2.70
C ILE A 68 -1.48 7.07 3.27
N THR A 69 -2.22 8.17 3.19
CA THR A 69 -3.60 8.26 3.68
C THR A 69 -4.52 8.95 2.69
N GLY A 70 -5.78 8.51 2.64
CA GLY A 70 -6.83 9.14 1.83
C GLY A 70 -6.88 8.61 0.39
N ASP A 71 -7.34 9.46 -0.52
CA ASP A 71 -7.61 9.10 -1.92
C ASP A 71 -6.36 9.31 -2.79
N VAL A 72 -5.54 8.27 -2.93
CA VAL A 72 -4.20 8.37 -3.53
C VAL A 72 -4.03 7.39 -4.68
N ILE A 73 -3.48 7.87 -5.79
CA ILE A 73 -3.11 7.05 -6.95
C ILE A 73 -1.60 7.20 -7.18
N VAL A 74 -0.89 6.07 -7.21
CA VAL A 74 0.53 5.99 -7.56
C VAL A 74 0.67 4.95 -8.66
N GLU A 75 1.16 5.38 -9.82
CA GLU A 75 1.23 4.53 -11.01
C GLU A 75 2.53 4.76 -11.79
N HIS A 76 2.94 3.76 -12.57
CA HIS A 76 4.03 3.83 -13.56
C HIS A 76 5.42 4.07 -12.96
N GLN A 77 6.05 3.00 -12.45
CA GLN A 77 7.47 2.96 -12.07
C GLN A 77 7.89 4.00 -11.02
N VAL A 78 7.05 4.21 -9.99
CA VAL A 78 7.33 5.14 -8.89
C VAL A 78 7.99 4.40 -7.72
N SER A 79 9.00 5.03 -7.11
CA SER A 79 9.62 4.55 -5.86
C SER A 79 9.52 5.61 -4.77
N ILE A 80 8.94 5.25 -3.63
CA ILE A 80 8.84 6.07 -2.43
C ILE A 80 9.59 5.35 -1.30
N ASN A 81 10.59 6.01 -0.73
CA ASN A 81 11.54 5.42 0.22
C ASN A 81 11.68 6.31 1.47
N ASP A 82 12.39 5.79 2.48
CA ASP A 82 12.73 6.50 3.71
C ASP A 82 11.51 7.03 4.49
N GLU A 83 11.45 8.32 4.79
CA GLU A 83 10.39 8.95 5.58
C GLU A 83 9.58 9.91 4.72
N VAL A 84 8.50 9.41 4.12
CA VAL A 84 7.61 10.19 3.25
C VAL A 84 6.18 10.15 3.78
N GLN A 85 5.49 11.28 3.72
CA GLN A 85 4.06 11.38 4.03
C GLN A 85 3.29 11.87 2.80
N ILE A 86 2.24 11.14 2.42
CA ILE A 86 1.31 11.49 1.36
C ILE A 86 -0.10 11.46 1.94
N ALA A 87 -0.83 12.56 1.82
CA ALA A 87 -2.19 12.68 2.32
C ALA A 87 -3.07 13.42 1.30
N ALA A 88 -4.29 12.90 1.09
CA ALA A 88 -5.34 13.47 0.25
C ALA A 88 -6.66 13.53 1.01
#